data_AF-A0A0E3ZK73-F1
#
_entry.id   AF-A0A0E3ZK73-F1
#
_cell.length_a   1.000
_cell.length_b   1.000
_cell.length_c   1.000
_cell.angle_alpha   90.00
_cell.angle_beta   90.00
_cell.angle_gamma   90.00
#
_symmetry.space_group_name_H-M   'P 1'
#
loop_
_entity.id
_entity.type
_entity.pdbx_description
1 polymer ?
#
loop_
_entity_poly.entity_id
_entity_poly.type
_entity_poly.pdbx_seq_one_letter_code
_entity_poly.pdbx_strand_id
1 'polypeptide(L)'
;MTSPAQNPSNLDSALAHLADVVDQRRDEFKAGDADPKTSYTALLFSKGDDGILKKIGEEATEAVMAAKDARNSNLAPEQQKLLVGEMADLWFHCLIALSQFGLRPEDVVAELNRRLGTSGIEEKAARKAANKE
;
A
#
# COMPACT_ATOMS: atom_id res chain seq x y z
N MET A 1 26.03 0.80 -29.41
CA MET A 1 24.76 1.35 -28.91
C MET A 1 24.02 0.22 -28.22
N THR A 2 24.27 0.04 -26.93
CA THR A 2 23.64 -1.01 -26.12
C THR A 2 22.32 -0.49 -25.58
N SER A 3 21.20 -1.02 -26.10
CA SER A 3 19.87 -0.80 -25.53
C SER A 3 19.84 -1.28 -24.07
N PRO A 4 19.28 -0.51 -23.12
CA PRO A 4 19.06 -1.02 -21.79
C PRO A 4 17.89 -2.02 -21.83
N ALA A 5 18.15 -3.22 -21.34
CA ALA A 5 17.15 -4.26 -21.19
C ALA A 5 15.99 -3.75 -20.33
N GLN A 6 14.77 -3.78 -20.89
CA GLN A 6 13.56 -3.65 -20.09
C GLN A 6 13.43 -4.92 -19.24
N ASN A 7 13.81 -4.84 -17.97
CA ASN A 7 13.39 -5.84 -17.00
C ASN A 7 11.88 -5.71 -16.83
N PRO A 8 11.08 -6.77 -17.08
CA PRO A 8 9.69 -6.75 -16.63
C PRO A 8 9.74 -6.64 -15.10
N SER A 9 9.24 -5.53 -14.57
CA SER A 9 9.15 -5.32 -13.12
C SER A 9 8.29 -6.43 -12.54
N ASN A 10 8.90 -7.39 -11.82
CA ASN A 10 8.13 -8.30 -11.00
C ASN A 10 7.47 -7.44 -9.90
N LEU A 11 6.14 -7.45 -9.82
CA LEU A 11 5.38 -6.63 -8.86
C LEU A 11 5.86 -6.86 -7.43
N ASP A 12 6.14 -8.13 -7.09
CA ASP A 12 6.65 -8.50 -5.76
C ASP A 12 8.00 -7.84 -5.49
N SER A 13 8.89 -7.81 -6.50
CA SER A 13 10.21 -7.16 -6.37
C SER A 13 10.10 -5.64 -6.27
N ALA A 14 9.12 -5.01 -6.93
CA ALA A 14 8.92 -3.57 -6.87
C ALA A 14 8.38 -3.14 -5.49
N LEU A 15 7.40 -3.88 -4.94
CA LEU A 15 6.85 -3.61 -3.62
C LEU A 15 7.87 -3.90 -2.50
N ALA A 16 8.63 -4.99 -2.62
CA ALA A 16 9.71 -5.29 -1.67
C ALA A 16 10.79 -4.20 -1.69
N HIS A 17 11.23 -3.78 -2.88
CA HIS A 17 12.21 -2.69 -3.00
C HIS A 17 11.69 -1.37 -2.42
N LEU A 18 10.43 -1.02 -2.68
CA LEU A 18 9.83 0.18 -2.10
C LEU A 18 9.71 0.08 -0.57
N ALA A 19 9.38 -1.10 -0.05
CA ALA A 19 9.37 -1.35 1.40
C ALA A 19 10.76 -1.19 2.02
N ASP A 20 11.82 -1.66 1.36
CA ASP A 20 13.20 -1.47 1.82
C ASP A 20 13.57 0.01 1.90
N VAL A 21 13.17 0.81 0.90
CA VAL A 21 13.37 2.26 0.91
C VAL A 21 12.58 2.94 2.04
N VAL A 22 11.35 2.48 2.29
CA VAL A 22 10.53 2.98 3.40
C VAL A 22 11.16 2.66 4.76
N ASP A 23 11.60 1.43 4.98
CA ASP A 23 12.28 0.99 6.20
C ASP A 23 13.57 1.77 6.42
N GLN A 24 14.38 1.95 5.37
CA GLN A 24 15.58 2.79 5.43
C GLN A 24 15.25 4.21 5.91
N ARG A 25 14.25 4.86 5.31
CA ARG A 25 13.87 6.23 5.69
C ARG A 25 13.27 6.32 7.09
N ARG A 26 12.56 5.28 7.55
CA ARG A 26 12.09 5.17 8.94
C ARG A 26 13.27 5.16 9.89
N ASP A 27 14.29 4.36 9.58
CA ASP A 27 15.44 4.16 10.44
C ASP A 27 16.35 5.41 10.46
N GLU A 28 16.55 6.07 9.32
CA GLU A 28 17.19 7.39 9.22
C GLU A 28 16.45 8.43 10.08
N PHE A 29 15.11 8.47 10.03
CA PHE A 29 14.32 9.36 10.90
C PHE A 29 14.50 9.03 12.39
N LYS A 30 14.44 7.74 12.77
CA LYS A 30 14.64 7.30 14.16
C LYS A 30 16.05 7.58 14.68
N ALA A 31 17.06 7.51 13.81
CA ALA A 31 18.44 7.86 14.13
C ALA A 31 18.67 9.38 14.25
N GLY A 32 17.73 10.20 13.78
CA GLY A 32 17.85 11.66 13.74
C GLY A 32 18.59 12.19 12.49
N ASP A 33 18.82 11.32 11.50
CA ASP A 33 19.55 11.64 10.27
C ASP A 33 18.63 12.20 9.16
N ALA A 34 17.30 12.11 9.33
CA ALA A 34 16.32 12.67 8.41
C ALA A 34 15.43 13.74 9.08
N ASP A 35 15.42 14.95 8.50
CA ASP A 35 14.57 16.06 8.98
C ASP A 35 13.13 15.96 8.41
N PRO A 36 12.09 15.88 9.26
CA PRO A 36 10.68 15.96 8.84
C PRO A 36 10.32 17.18 7.99
N LYS A 37 11.09 18.26 8.03
CA LYS A 37 10.84 19.46 7.23
C LYS A 37 11.25 19.31 5.76
N THR A 38 12.14 18.36 5.46
CA THR A 38 12.70 18.18 4.11
C THR A 38 12.43 16.78 3.53
N SER A 39 12.05 15.81 4.36
CA SER A 39 11.69 14.46 3.95
C SER A 39 10.23 14.14 4.26
N TYR A 40 9.44 13.85 3.23
CA TYR A 40 8.02 13.49 3.40
C TYR A 40 7.83 12.22 4.22
N THR A 41 8.66 11.20 3.99
CA THR A 41 8.60 9.95 4.77
C THR A 41 8.91 10.21 6.25
N ALA A 42 9.92 11.03 6.54
CA ALA A 42 10.23 11.44 7.92
C ALA A 42 9.07 12.25 8.55
N LEU A 43 8.42 13.11 7.76
CA LEU A 43 7.22 13.84 8.21
C LEU A 43 6.09 12.90 8.60
N LEU A 44 5.82 11.85 7.83
CA LEU A 44 4.80 10.86 8.16
C LEU A 44 5.12 10.14 9.47
N PHE A 45 6.35 9.63 9.63
CA PHE A 45 6.76 8.96 10.87
C PHE A 45 6.76 9.89 12.08
N SER A 46 7.08 11.18 11.90
CA SER A 46 7.00 12.18 12.98
C SER A 46 5.58 12.43 13.49
N LYS A 47 4.55 12.13 12.67
CA LYS A 47 3.14 12.27 13.05
C LYS A 47 2.58 11.02 13.75
N GLY A 48 3.36 9.95 13.85
CA GLY A 48 2.98 8.69 14.49
C GLY A 48 1.77 8.02 13.82
N ASP A 49 1.16 7.08 14.55
CA ASP A 49 0.10 6.20 14.05
C ASP A 49 -1.08 6.99 13.50
N ASP A 50 -1.59 8.00 14.22
CA ASP A 50 -2.75 8.80 13.80
C ASP A 50 -2.50 9.50 12.45
N GLY A 51 -1.32 10.07 12.25
CA GLY A 51 -0.97 10.74 11.00
C GLY A 51 -0.87 9.79 9.82
N ILE A 52 -0.28 8.61 10.05
CA ILE A 52 -0.09 7.58 9.03
C ILE A 52 -1.45 6.94 8.67
N LEU A 53 -2.23 6.53 9.66
CA LEU A 53 -3.52 5.86 9.46
C LEU A 53 -4.56 6.80 8.84
N LYS A 54 -4.52 8.10 9.19
CA LYS A 54 -5.36 9.11 8.53
C LYS A 54 -5.13 9.15 7.03
N LYS A 55 -3.87 9.07 6.58
CA LYS A 55 -3.55 9.06 5.14
C LYS A 55 -4.15 7.83 4.45
N ILE A 56 -4.08 6.64 5.04
CA ILE A 56 -4.75 5.46 4.45
C ILE A 56 -6.24 5.72 4.21
N GLY A 57 -6.95 6.33 5.17
CA GLY A 57 -8.36 6.64 5.03
C GLY A 57 -8.65 7.70 3.95
N GLU A 58 -7.79 8.70 3.82
CA GLU A 58 -7.84 9.74 2.78
C GLU A 58 -7.66 9.12 1.39
N GLU A 59 -6.55 8.42 1.16
CA GLU A 59 -6.23 7.80 -0.13
C GLU A 59 -7.24 6.73 -0.54
N ALA A 60 -7.78 5.96 0.43
CA ALA A 60 -8.84 4.99 0.15
C ALA A 60 -10.12 5.69 -0.33
N THR A 61 -10.44 6.86 0.21
CA THR A 61 -11.59 7.65 -0.23
C THR A 61 -11.35 8.24 -1.62
N GLU A 62 -10.15 8.76 -1.88
CA GLU A 62 -9.75 9.32 -3.17
C GLU A 62 -9.75 8.25 -4.27
N ALA A 63 -9.22 7.06 -4.00
CA ALA A 63 -9.26 5.91 -4.92
C ALA A 63 -10.71 5.49 -5.27
N VAL A 64 -11.63 5.50 -4.29
CA VAL A 64 -13.06 5.23 -4.53
C VAL A 64 -13.68 6.31 -5.42
N MET A 65 -13.37 7.58 -5.18
CA MET A 65 -13.88 8.69 -5.98
C MET A 65 -13.35 8.64 -7.41
N ALA A 66 -12.04 8.45 -7.59
CA ALA A 66 -11.41 8.31 -8.90
C ALA A 66 -11.98 7.12 -9.69
N ALA A 67 -12.30 6.00 -9.02
CA ALA A 67 -12.93 4.85 -9.67
C ALA A 67 -14.35 5.17 -10.18
N LYS A 68 -15.12 5.95 -9.41
CA LYS A 68 -16.46 6.41 -9.83
C LYS A 68 -16.37 7.36 -11.01
N ASP A 69 -15.42 8.31 -10.98
CA ASP A 69 -15.24 9.29 -12.05
C ASP A 69 -14.74 8.63 -13.33
N ALA A 70 -13.85 7.65 -13.22
CA ALA A 70 -13.45 6.80 -14.35
C ALA A 70 -14.66 6.07 -14.96
N ARG A 71 -15.56 5.50 -14.14
CA ARG A 71 -16.78 4.85 -14.65
C ARG A 71 -17.71 5.85 -15.33
N ASN A 72 -17.97 7.00 -14.72
CA ASN A 72 -18.86 8.04 -15.25
C ASN A 72 -18.35 8.62 -16.56
N SER A 73 -17.04 8.63 -16.75
CA SER A 73 -16.38 9.09 -17.97
C SER A 73 -16.24 7.99 -19.03
N ASN A 74 -17.01 6.91 -18.95
CA ASN A 74 -16.91 5.74 -19.83
C ASN A 74 -15.47 5.18 -19.94
N LEU A 75 -14.75 5.15 -18.82
CA LEU A 75 -13.36 4.70 -18.72
C LEU A 75 -12.39 5.51 -19.61
N ALA A 76 -12.60 6.82 -19.72
CA ALA A 76 -11.65 7.71 -20.40
C ALA A 76 -10.21 7.51 -19.86
N PRO A 77 -9.18 7.43 -20.74
CA PRO A 77 -7.81 7.12 -20.33
C PRO A 77 -7.25 8.04 -19.24
N GLU A 78 -7.52 9.33 -19.29
CA GLU A 78 -7.07 10.30 -18.28
C GLU A 78 -7.64 10.01 -16.89
N GLN A 79 -8.90 9.56 -16.81
CA GLN A 79 -9.53 9.22 -15.54
C GLN A 79 -9.02 7.89 -14.99
N GLN A 80 -8.71 6.92 -15.87
CA GLN A 80 -8.04 5.68 -15.45
C GLN A 80 -6.65 5.96 -14.90
N LYS A 81 -5.92 6.92 -15.49
CA LYS A 81 -4.62 7.35 -14.99
C LYS A 81 -4.70 7.97 -13.60
N LEU A 82 -5.73 8.80 -13.33
CA LEU A 82 -5.99 9.32 -11.99
C LEU A 82 -6.24 8.19 -10.99
N LEU A 83 -7.10 7.22 -11.34
CA LEU A 83 -7.33 6.05 -10.49
C LEU A 83 -6.03 5.27 -10.18
N VAL A 84 -5.14 5.09 -11.16
CA VAL A 84 -3.84 4.44 -10.92
C VAL A 84 -2.98 5.26 -9.95
N GLY A 85 -3.02 6.60 -10.04
CA GLY A 85 -2.35 7.50 -9.10
C GLY A 85 -2.82 7.29 -7.66
N GLU A 86 -4.13 7.38 -7.42
CA GLU A 86 -4.71 7.19 -6.08
C GLU A 86 -4.45 5.78 -5.52
N MET A 87 -4.47 4.76 -6.38
CA MET A 87 -4.12 3.39 -5.98
C MET A 87 -2.64 3.29 -5.57
N ALA A 88 -1.74 3.98 -6.27
CA ALA A 88 -0.33 4.01 -5.94
C ALA A 88 -0.09 4.72 -4.59
N ASP A 89 -0.74 5.85 -4.35
CA ASP A 89 -0.63 6.58 -3.07
C ASP A 89 -1.20 5.77 -1.91
N LEU A 90 -2.36 5.11 -2.10
CA LEU A 90 -2.90 4.17 -1.13
C LEU A 90 -1.92 3.04 -0.80
N TRP A 91 -1.33 2.41 -1.82
CA TRP A 91 -0.37 1.31 -1.60
C TRP A 91 0.90 1.79 -0.90
N PHE A 92 1.41 2.97 -1.29
CA PHE A 92 2.55 3.59 -0.61
C PHE A 92 2.25 3.84 0.87
N HIS A 93 1.09 4.41 1.19
CA HIS A 93 0.70 4.66 2.57
C HIS A 93 0.45 3.37 3.37
N CYS A 94 0.00 2.30 2.74
CA CYS A 94 -0.03 0.97 3.35
C CYS A 94 1.37 0.46 3.70
N LEU A 95 2.38 0.66 2.82
CA LEU A 95 3.77 0.27 3.11
C LEU A 95 4.36 1.07 4.29
N ILE A 96 4.08 2.39 4.35
CA ILE A 96 4.46 3.23 5.50
C ILE A 96 3.86 2.67 6.80
N ALA A 97 2.59 2.30 6.79
CA ALA A 97 1.93 1.74 7.96
C ALA A 97 2.51 0.38 8.36
N LEU A 98 2.73 -0.54 7.40
CA LEU A 98 3.39 -1.81 7.69
C LEU A 98 4.74 -1.58 8.38
N SER A 99 5.58 -0.71 7.81
CA SER A 99 6.88 -0.36 8.38
C SER A 99 6.79 0.26 9.78
N GLN A 100 5.78 1.10 10.06
CA GLN A 100 5.52 1.66 11.39
C GLN A 100 5.25 0.57 12.43
N PHE A 101 4.52 -0.48 12.05
CA PHE A 101 4.20 -1.63 12.91
C PHE A 101 5.23 -2.77 12.85
N GLY A 102 6.38 -2.56 12.20
CA GLY A 102 7.43 -3.59 12.07
C GLY A 102 7.02 -4.78 11.19
N LEU A 103 6.09 -4.55 10.27
CA LEU A 103 5.60 -5.51 9.28
C LEU A 103 6.09 -5.14 7.89
N ARG A 104 5.93 -6.06 6.95
CA ARG A 104 6.34 -5.88 5.56
C ARG A 104 5.29 -6.37 4.56
N PRO A 105 5.32 -5.93 3.27
CA PRO A 105 4.36 -6.41 2.28
C PRO A 105 4.39 -7.93 2.07
N GLU A 106 5.53 -8.59 2.30
CA GLU A 106 5.66 -10.05 2.25
C GLU A 106 4.73 -10.74 3.27
N ASP A 107 4.50 -10.14 4.44
CA ASP A 107 3.56 -10.65 5.45
C ASP A 107 2.11 -10.61 4.92
N VAL A 108 1.76 -9.53 4.22
CA VAL A 108 0.44 -9.39 3.58
C VAL A 108 0.28 -10.39 2.44
N VAL A 109 1.32 -10.58 1.61
CA VAL A 109 1.31 -11.57 0.52
C VAL A 109 1.19 -12.99 1.07
N ALA A 110 1.88 -13.32 2.16
CA ALA A 110 1.74 -14.61 2.83
C ALA A 110 0.29 -14.85 3.31
N GLU A 111 -0.35 -13.83 3.89
CA GLU A 111 -1.76 -13.90 4.28
C GLU A 111 -2.71 -14.04 3.08
N LEU A 112 -2.45 -13.33 1.98
CA LEU A 112 -3.23 -13.48 0.74
C LEU A 112 -3.09 -14.90 0.17
N ASN A 113 -1.88 -15.45 0.14
CA ASN A 113 -1.63 -16.83 -0.31
C ASN A 113 -2.34 -17.86 0.58
N ARG A 114 -2.35 -17.66 1.90
CA ARG A 114 -3.13 -18.49 2.83
C ARG A 114 -4.62 -18.45 2.49
N ARG A 115 -5.17 -17.26 2.15
CA ARG A 115 -6.58 -17.09 1.76
C ARG A 115 -6.91 -17.68 0.40
N LEU A 116 -5.98 -17.70 -0.56
CA LEU A 116 -6.25 -18.31 -1.87
C LEU A 116 -6.64 -19.79 -1.76
N GLY A 117 -6.21 -20.50 -0.71
CA GLY A 117 -6.59 -21.89 -0.42
C GLY A 117 -7.95 -22.07 0.26
N THR A 118 -8.69 -21.01 0.57
CA THR A 118 -10.01 -21.06 1.23
C THR A 118 -10.90 -19.99 0.62
N SER A 119 -11.95 -20.34 -0.13
CA SER A 119 -12.75 -19.27 -0.74
C SER A 119 -13.35 -18.36 0.34
N GLY A 120 -13.39 -17.04 0.11
CA GLY A 120 -13.92 -16.09 1.09
C GLY A 120 -15.40 -16.34 1.46
N ILE A 121 -16.11 -17.14 0.66
CA ILE A 121 -17.46 -17.63 0.96
C ILE A 121 -17.39 -18.78 1.97
N GLU A 122 -16.49 -19.75 1.77
CA GLU A 122 -16.25 -20.85 2.71
C GLU A 122 -15.71 -20.36 4.05
N GLU A 123 -14.80 -19.39 4.06
CA GLU A 123 -14.28 -18.81 5.30
C GLU A 123 -15.38 -18.07 6.09
N LYS A 124 -16.26 -17.32 5.41
CA LYS A 124 -17.43 -16.69 6.04
C LYS A 124 -18.45 -17.71 6.54
N ALA A 125 -18.64 -18.82 5.82
CA ALA A 125 -19.50 -19.92 6.24
C ALA A 125 -18.93 -20.62 7.49
N ALA A 126 -17.62 -20.90 7.51
CA ALA A 126 -16.92 -21.52 8.63
C ALA A 126 -16.96 -20.65 9.89
N ARG A 127 -16.72 -19.34 9.78
CA ARG A 127 -16.83 -18.40 10.91
C ARG A 127 -18.25 -18.32 11.48
N LYS A 128 -19.28 -18.38 10.62
CA LYS A 128 -20.69 -18.43 11.06
C LYS A 128 -21.05 -19.75 11.75
N ALA A 129 -20.41 -20.86 11.38
CA ALA A 129 -20.61 -22.16 12.03
C ALA A 129 -19.93 -22.20 13.40
N ALA A 130 -18.69 -21.69 13.50
CA ALA A 130 -17.94 -21.65 14.76
C ALA A 130 -18.55 -20.71 15.82
N ASN A 131 -19.26 -19.65 15.42
CA ASN A 131 -19.94 -18.72 16.33
C ASN A 131 -21.36 -19.17 16.73
N LYS A 132 -21.79 -20.38 16.37
CA LYS A 132 -23.11 -20.94 16.70
C LYS A 132 -23.06 -22.06 17.76
N GLU A 133 -21.87 -22.46 18.19
CA GLU A 133 -21.64 -23.32 19.35
C GLU A 133 -21.37 -22.47 20.60
#